data_AF-Q2B8U2-F1
#
_entry.id   AF-Q2B8U2-F1
#
_cell.length_a   1.000
_cell.length_b   1.000
_cell.length_c   1.000
_cell.angle_alpha   90.00
_cell.angle_beta   90.00
_cell.angle_gamma   90.00
#
_symmetry.space_group_name_H-M   'P 1'
#
loop_
_entity.id
_entity.type
_entity.pdbx_description
1 polymer ?
#
loop_
_entity_poly.entity_id
_entity_poly.type
_entity_poly.pdbx_seq_one_letter_code
_entity_poly.pdbx_strand_id
1 'polypeptide(L)'
;MARIQRFSDEDLWSIALKHRSSFTSVGEWNTYAKEHGLPHSQTFIQRLGSWNGIKERLNLNVNMQHRPVKYEVDELISILKKHKEAYKSVSAWNQYASKHKLPTHKVFEKYLGIEQLETMTGFTQPYTLKSLREEILNYFPDHPPTFAEWNELTKNKQIVSSSTIVRHFGSWSNMKAQIYKK
;
A
#
# COMPACT_ATOMS: atom_id res chain seq x y z
N MET A 1 3.62 -1.04 -40.91
CA MET A 1 2.19 -0.67 -41.00
C MET A 1 1.98 0.65 -40.26
N ALA A 2 1.88 1.77 -40.97
CA ALA A 2 1.32 3.02 -40.43
C ALA A 2 -0.23 2.93 -40.56
N ARG A 3 -1.08 3.55 -39.74
CA ARG A 3 -1.06 4.94 -39.23
C ARG A 3 -2.22 5.09 -38.22
N ILE A 4 -2.01 5.61 -37.01
CA ILE A 4 -3.09 6.20 -36.20
C ILE A 4 -2.56 7.45 -35.49
N GLN A 5 -2.41 8.54 -36.25
CA GLN A 5 -2.66 9.88 -35.71
C GLN A 5 -4.06 10.23 -36.17
N ARG A 6 -5.07 10.11 -35.30
CA ARG A 6 -6.47 10.43 -35.65
C ARG A 6 -6.97 11.76 -35.11
N PHE A 7 -6.24 12.37 -34.20
CA PHE A 7 -6.61 13.66 -33.61
C PHE A 7 -5.35 14.52 -33.51
N SER A 8 -5.40 15.73 -34.05
CA SER A 8 -4.41 16.76 -33.76
C SER A 8 -4.59 17.29 -32.33
N ASP A 9 -3.65 18.11 -31.86
CA ASP A 9 -3.79 18.71 -30.52
C ASP A 9 -4.96 19.70 -30.51
N GLU A 10 -5.21 20.39 -31.62
CA GLU A 10 -6.36 21.27 -31.82
C GLU A 10 -7.69 20.50 -31.78
N ASP A 11 -7.76 19.32 -32.42
CA ASP A 11 -8.95 18.46 -32.38
C ASP A 11 -9.27 18.04 -30.93
N LEU A 12 -8.24 17.66 -30.17
CA LEU A 12 -8.38 17.28 -28.77
C LEU A 12 -8.86 18.47 -27.93
N TRP A 13 -8.30 19.67 -28.11
CA TRP A 13 -8.80 20.85 -27.41
C TRP A 13 -10.24 21.19 -27.76
N SER A 14 -10.62 21.09 -29.02
CA SER A 14 -12.00 21.31 -29.48
C SER A 14 -12.97 20.32 -28.82
N ILE A 15 -12.62 19.03 -28.78
CA ILE A 15 -13.41 17.99 -28.10
C ILE A 15 -13.50 18.28 -26.60
N ALA A 16 -12.39 18.62 -25.95
CA ALA A 16 -12.34 18.90 -24.52
C ALA A 16 -13.20 20.12 -24.14
N LEU A 17 -13.20 21.17 -24.97
CA LEU A 17 -14.04 22.35 -24.78
C LEU A 17 -15.52 22.05 -25.00
N LYS A 18 -15.85 21.32 -26.07
CA LYS A 18 -17.23 20.95 -26.40
C LYS A 18 -17.87 20.07 -25.33
N HIS A 19 -17.10 19.15 -24.74
CA HIS A 19 -17.55 18.19 -23.75
C HIS A 19 -17.05 18.51 -22.34
N ARG A 20 -16.79 19.80 -22.07
CA ARG A 20 -16.19 20.28 -20.82
C ARG A 20 -16.92 19.81 -19.56
N SER A 21 -18.25 19.72 -19.59
CA SER A 21 -19.06 19.27 -18.45
C SER A 21 -18.82 17.82 -18.05
N SER A 22 -18.39 16.97 -18.97
CA SER A 22 -18.11 15.55 -18.73
C SER A 22 -16.64 15.29 -18.36
N PHE A 23 -15.81 16.34 -18.32
CA PHE A 23 -14.37 16.23 -18.11
C PHE A 23 -14.01 16.24 -16.61
N THR A 24 -14.52 15.24 -15.88
CA THR A 24 -14.41 15.12 -14.41
C THR A 24 -13.21 14.27 -13.98
N SER A 25 -13.42 12.98 -13.73
CA SER A 25 -12.39 11.98 -13.46
C SER A 25 -12.01 11.22 -14.72
N VAL A 26 -10.82 10.61 -14.72
CA VAL A 26 -10.35 9.79 -15.83
C VAL A 26 -11.31 8.63 -16.12
N GLY A 27 -11.84 7.98 -15.08
CA GLY A 27 -12.78 6.87 -15.23
C GLY A 27 -14.11 7.29 -15.84
N GLU A 28 -14.71 8.36 -15.33
CA GLU A 28 -15.98 8.89 -15.83
C GLU A 28 -15.87 9.37 -17.28
N TRP A 29 -14.78 10.07 -17.62
CA TRP A 29 -14.51 10.46 -19.01
C TRP A 29 -14.40 9.24 -19.92
N ASN A 30 -13.71 8.19 -19.52
CA ASN A 30 -13.55 7.01 -20.37
C ASN A 30 -14.87 6.29 -20.65
N THR A 31 -15.77 6.25 -19.67
CA THR A 31 -17.15 5.78 -19.86
C THR A 31 -17.90 6.68 -20.83
N TYR A 32 -17.90 7.99 -20.59
CA TYR A 32 -18.57 8.98 -21.45
C TYR A 32 -18.05 8.93 -22.89
N ALA A 33 -16.73 8.87 -23.06
CA ALA A 33 -16.07 8.85 -24.35
C ALA A 33 -16.41 7.59 -25.15
N LYS A 34 -16.52 6.44 -24.48
CA LYS A 34 -16.93 5.19 -25.13
C LYS A 34 -18.36 5.28 -25.69
N GLU A 35 -19.28 5.88 -24.95
CA GLU A 35 -20.68 6.06 -25.38
C GLU A 35 -20.82 7.05 -26.55
N HIS A 36 -19.94 8.04 -26.61
CA HIS A 36 -20.01 9.14 -27.58
C HIS A 36 -18.99 9.03 -28.74
N GLY A 37 -18.24 7.92 -28.82
CA GLY A 37 -17.23 7.70 -29.84
C GLY A 37 -16.04 8.68 -29.78
N LEU A 38 -15.71 9.18 -28.58
CA LEU A 38 -14.66 10.17 -28.34
C LEU A 38 -13.32 9.51 -27.97
N PRO A 39 -12.20 10.26 -28.02
CA PRO A 39 -10.90 9.74 -27.61
C PRO A 39 -10.84 9.37 -26.12
N HIS A 40 -10.13 8.29 -25.82
CA HIS A 40 -9.87 7.86 -24.44
C HIS A 40 -9.02 8.91 -23.71
N SER A 41 -9.15 9.00 -22.38
CA SER A 41 -8.37 9.92 -21.55
C SER A 41 -6.86 9.82 -21.79
N GLN A 42 -6.38 8.62 -22.10
CA GLN A 42 -4.98 8.34 -22.36
C GLN A 42 -4.48 9.09 -23.61
N THR A 43 -5.33 9.26 -24.63
CA THR A 43 -5.01 10.05 -25.83
C THR A 43 -4.78 11.50 -25.47
N PHE A 44 -5.66 12.08 -24.65
CA PHE A 44 -5.52 13.43 -24.11
C PHE A 44 -4.23 13.56 -23.28
N ILE A 45 -3.94 12.60 -22.41
CA ILE A 45 -2.77 12.65 -21.53
C ILE A 45 -1.46 12.57 -22.34
N GLN A 46 -1.39 11.67 -23.32
CA GLN A 46 -0.18 11.51 -24.13
C GLN A 46 0.14 12.73 -24.99
N ARG A 47 -0.89 13.47 -25.43
CA ARG A 47 -0.74 14.60 -26.36
C ARG A 47 -0.70 15.95 -25.65
N LEU A 48 -1.56 16.16 -24.67
CA LEU A 48 -1.78 17.45 -24.01
C LEU A 48 -1.18 17.52 -22.59
N GLY A 49 -0.59 16.43 -22.09
CA GLY A 49 0.12 16.39 -20.80
C GLY A 49 -0.70 15.74 -19.68
N SER A 50 -0.80 16.35 -18.50
CA SER A 50 -1.52 15.72 -17.38
C SER A 50 -3.03 15.99 -17.44
N TRP A 51 -3.85 15.05 -16.95
CA TRP A 51 -5.31 15.24 -16.86
C TRP A 51 -5.69 16.50 -16.08
N ASN A 52 -4.99 16.77 -14.98
CA ASN A 52 -5.17 18.00 -14.22
C ASN A 52 -4.73 19.24 -15.01
N GLY A 53 -3.61 19.20 -15.74
CA GLY A 53 -3.19 20.32 -16.59
C GLY A 53 -4.20 20.64 -17.70
N ILE A 54 -4.89 19.63 -18.22
CA ILE A 54 -6.00 19.84 -19.16
C ILE A 54 -7.18 20.52 -18.46
N LYS A 55 -7.57 20.02 -17.28
CA LYS A 55 -8.64 20.64 -16.47
C LYS A 55 -8.33 22.08 -16.09
N GLU A 56 -7.08 22.42 -15.74
CA GLU A 56 -6.65 23.79 -15.45
C GLU A 56 -6.88 24.71 -16.64
N ARG A 57 -6.46 24.30 -17.84
CA ARG A 57 -6.67 25.08 -19.07
C ARG A 57 -8.14 25.21 -19.46
N LEU A 58 -8.96 24.22 -19.10
CA LEU A 58 -10.41 24.28 -19.23
C LEU A 58 -11.09 25.05 -18.09
N ASN A 59 -10.36 25.66 -17.16
CA ASN A 59 -10.92 26.30 -15.96
C ASN A 59 -11.88 25.36 -15.20
N LEU A 60 -11.47 24.11 -14.99
CA LEU A 60 -12.20 23.08 -14.23
C LEU A 60 -11.47 22.78 -12.92
N ASN A 61 -12.22 22.27 -11.94
CA ASN A 61 -11.65 21.83 -10.67
C ASN A 61 -10.66 20.67 -10.90
N VAL A 62 -9.40 20.91 -10.55
CA VAL A 62 -8.38 19.87 -10.53
C VAL A 62 -8.58 18.97 -9.33
N ASN A 63 -8.27 17.69 -9.52
CA ASN A 63 -8.15 16.82 -8.35
C ASN A 63 -6.88 17.25 -7.63
N MET A 64 -6.96 17.56 -6.34
CA MET A 64 -5.77 17.82 -5.55
C MET A 64 -4.80 16.66 -5.77
N GLN A 65 -3.58 16.95 -6.24
CA GLN A 65 -2.51 15.97 -6.17
C GLN A 65 -2.40 15.62 -4.68
N HIS A 66 -2.74 14.39 -4.31
CA HIS A 66 -2.37 13.84 -3.01
C HIS A 66 -0.86 13.66 -3.03
N ARG A 67 -0.10 14.76 -2.97
CA ARG A 67 1.30 14.69 -2.62
C ARG A 67 1.32 14.07 -1.22
N PRO A 68 2.04 12.97 -1.01
CA PRO A 68 2.17 12.41 0.32
C PRO A 68 2.63 13.53 1.25
N VAL A 69 1.88 13.77 2.32
CA VAL A 69 2.30 14.69 3.38
C VAL A 69 3.70 14.24 3.80
N LYS A 70 4.68 15.14 3.72
CA LYS A 70 6.03 14.85 4.16
C LYS A 70 6.00 14.91 5.67
N TYR A 71 6.04 13.74 6.30
CA TYR A 71 6.17 13.64 7.74
C TYR A 71 7.65 13.63 8.11
N GLU A 72 7.99 14.40 9.14
CA GLU A 72 9.28 14.29 9.82
C GLU A 72 9.17 13.20 10.90
N VAL A 73 10.28 12.51 11.19
CA VAL A 73 10.31 11.38 12.13
C VAL A 73 9.81 11.79 13.53
N ASP A 74 10.20 12.97 14.01
CA ASP A 74 9.80 13.49 15.32
C ASP A 74 8.30 13.80 15.43
N GLU A 75 7.69 14.23 14.31
CA GLU A 75 6.25 14.45 14.23
C GLU A 75 5.50 13.13 14.40
N LEU A 76 5.95 12.08 13.70
CA LEU A 76 5.36 10.75 13.80
C LEU A 76 5.49 10.18 15.22
N ILE A 77 6.66 10.35 15.86
CA ILE A 77 6.88 9.94 17.25
C ILE A 77 5.91 10.67 18.19
N SER A 78 5.69 11.97 17.98
CA SER A 78 4.78 12.77 18.79
C SER A 78 3.32 12.33 18.63
N ILE A 79 2.90 12.02 17.40
CA ILE A 79 1.58 11.48 17.11
C ILE A 79 1.38 10.13 17.80
N LEU A 80 2.36 9.22 17.71
CA LEU A 80 2.29 7.91 18.37
C LEU A 80 2.20 8.05 19.89
N LYS A 81 3.04 8.88 20.51
CA LYS A 81 3.00 9.11 21.97
C LYS A 81 1.62 9.61 22.43
N LYS A 82 1.02 10.52 21.66
CA LYS A 82 -0.30 11.09 21.97
C LYS A 82 -1.46 10.11 21.76
N HIS A 83 -1.33 9.19 20.81
CA HIS A 83 -2.45 8.34 20.38
C HIS A 83 -2.19 6.83 20.51
N LYS A 84 -1.17 6.41 21.24
CA LYS A 84 -0.77 5.00 21.38
C LYS A 84 -1.91 4.08 21.84
N GLU A 85 -2.83 4.57 22.67
CA GLU A 85 -3.94 3.78 23.19
C GLU A 85 -4.96 3.36 22.11
N ALA A 86 -5.02 4.10 21.00
CA ALA A 86 -5.83 3.75 19.84
C ALA A 86 -5.18 2.66 18.97
N TYR A 87 -3.90 2.34 19.22
CA TYR A 87 -3.10 1.43 18.41
C TYR A 87 -3.33 -0.04 18.81
N LYS A 88 -4.57 -0.54 18.69
CA LYS A 88 -4.94 -1.91 19.09
C LYS A 88 -4.67 -2.95 18.00
N SER A 89 -4.79 -2.54 16.74
CA SER A 89 -4.47 -3.33 15.55
C SER A 89 -4.21 -2.39 14.38
N VAL A 90 -3.57 -2.89 13.31
CA VAL A 90 -3.37 -2.10 12.07
C VAL A 90 -4.70 -1.57 11.54
N SER A 91 -5.75 -2.41 11.54
CA SER A 91 -7.08 -2.02 11.08
C SER A 91 -7.72 -0.98 12.00
N ALA A 92 -7.69 -1.19 13.32
CA ALA A 92 -8.23 -0.24 14.29
C ALA A 92 -7.51 1.11 14.23
N TRP A 93 -6.17 1.10 14.09
CA TRP A 93 -5.38 2.31 13.91
C TRP A 93 -5.76 3.02 12.62
N ASN A 94 -5.82 2.33 11.47
CA ASN A 94 -6.14 2.99 10.20
C ASN A 94 -7.55 3.62 10.22
N GLN A 95 -8.52 2.97 10.87
CA GLN A 95 -9.85 3.54 11.05
C GLN A 95 -9.82 4.78 11.96
N TYR A 96 -9.09 4.72 13.07
CA TYR A 96 -8.88 5.86 13.97
C TYR A 96 -8.17 7.02 13.25
N ALA A 97 -7.06 6.73 12.56
CA ALA A 97 -6.26 7.69 11.83
C ALA A 97 -7.08 8.41 10.74
N SER A 98 -7.95 7.69 10.03
CA SER A 98 -8.86 8.29 9.06
C SER A 98 -9.80 9.33 9.69
N LYS A 99 -10.39 9.01 10.85
CA LYS A 99 -11.28 9.93 11.59
C LYS A 99 -10.55 11.16 12.12
N HIS A 100 -9.30 10.98 12.55
CA HIS A 100 -8.49 12.04 13.17
C HIS A 100 -7.51 12.73 12.20
N LYS A 101 -7.58 12.41 10.89
CA LYS A 101 -6.67 12.91 9.85
C LYS A 101 -5.17 12.68 10.17
N LEU A 102 -4.86 11.52 10.75
CA LEU A 102 -3.51 11.11 11.11
C LEU A 102 -2.88 10.21 10.02
N PRO A 103 -1.55 10.04 10.03
CA PRO A 103 -0.89 9.07 9.15
C PRO A 103 -1.41 7.65 9.35
N THR A 104 -1.46 6.88 8.27
CA THR A 104 -1.80 5.45 8.32
C THR A 104 -0.65 4.64 8.91
N HIS A 105 -0.92 3.41 9.33
CA HIS A 105 0.10 2.47 9.83
C HIS A 105 1.32 2.39 8.89
N LYS A 106 1.07 2.29 7.58
CA LYS A 106 2.11 2.17 6.55
C LYS A 106 3.07 3.36 6.51
N VAL A 107 2.62 4.54 6.92
CA VAL A 107 3.51 5.71 7.04
C VAL A 107 4.47 5.50 8.20
N PHE A 108 3.97 5.10 9.37
CA PHE A 108 4.85 4.83 10.52
C PHE A 108 5.84 3.71 10.24
N GLU A 109 5.38 2.58 9.68
CA GLU A 109 6.24 1.45 9.30
C GLU A 109 7.36 1.88 8.35
N LYS A 110 7.05 2.71 7.35
CA LYS A 110 8.04 3.20 6.39
C LYS A 110 9.13 4.07 7.02
N TYR A 111 8.78 4.89 8.00
CA TYR A 111 9.70 5.91 8.56
C TYR A 111 10.39 5.48 9.85
N LEU A 112 9.71 4.69 10.69
CA LEU A 112 10.21 4.24 11.99
C LEU A 112 10.65 2.76 11.96
N GLY A 113 10.18 1.99 10.98
CA GLY A 113 10.32 0.54 11.00
C GLY A 113 9.33 -0.12 11.95
N ILE A 114 9.19 -1.44 11.80
CA ILE A 114 8.24 -2.22 12.59
C ILE A 114 8.69 -2.32 14.06
N GLU A 115 9.96 -2.62 14.32
CA GLU A 115 10.48 -2.82 15.69
C GLU A 115 10.28 -1.61 16.60
N GLN A 116 10.57 -0.41 16.09
CA GLN A 116 10.38 0.82 16.85
C GLN A 116 8.89 1.10 17.12
N LEU A 117 8.02 0.79 16.15
CA LEU A 117 6.58 0.95 16.31
C LEU A 117 6.04 0.02 17.41
N GLU A 118 6.44 -1.26 17.40
CA GLU A 118 6.03 -2.23 18.41
C GLU A 118 6.53 -1.83 19.80
N THR A 119 7.77 -1.36 19.90
CA THR A 119 8.35 -0.85 21.16
C THR A 119 7.57 0.34 21.71
N MET A 120 7.15 1.28 20.85
CA MET A 120 6.46 2.50 21.27
C MET A 120 4.98 2.29 21.60
N THR A 121 4.31 1.38 20.89
CA THR A 121 2.86 1.19 20.99
C THR A 121 2.47 -0.02 21.82
N GLY A 122 3.39 -0.97 22.01
CA GLY A 122 3.10 -2.28 22.60
C GLY A 122 2.25 -3.19 21.69
N PHE A 123 1.90 -2.73 20.49
CA PHE A 123 1.17 -3.52 19.51
C PHE A 123 2.16 -4.42 18.76
N THR A 124 1.89 -5.72 18.73
CA THR A 124 2.63 -6.68 17.90
C THR A 124 1.83 -7.00 16.65
N GLN A 125 2.46 -6.91 15.48
CA GLN A 125 1.77 -7.28 14.24
C GLN A 125 1.48 -8.79 14.22
N PRO A 126 0.35 -9.22 13.63
CA PRO A 126 0.12 -10.63 13.36
C PRO A 126 1.19 -11.13 12.38
N TYR A 127 1.82 -12.24 12.73
CA TYR A 127 2.85 -12.88 11.91
C TYR A 127 2.36 -13.16 10.48
N THR A 128 3.22 -12.87 9.50
CA THR A 128 3.00 -13.23 8.10
C THR A 128 3.80 -14.48 7.75
N LEU A 129 3.43 -15.19 6.67
CA LEU A 129 4.23 -16.33 6.20
C LEU A 129 5.68 -15.94 5.89
N LYS A 130 5.89 -14.72 5.38
CA LYS A 130 7.22 -14.19 5.08
C LYS A 130 8.02 -13.93 6.35
N SER A 131 7.45 -13.24 7.34
CA SER A 131 8.15 -12.96 8.60
C SER A 131 8.47 -14.24 9.37
N LEU A 132 7.55 -15.22 9.38
CA LEU A 132 7.81 -16.54 9.96
C LEU A 132 8.93 -17.27 9.24
N ARG A 133 8.99 -17.18 7.91
CA ARG A 133 10.07 -17.79 7.12
C ARG A 133 11.42 -17.17 7.46
N GLU A 134 11.50 -15.85 7.51
CA GLU A 134 12.74 -15.13 7.84
C GLU A 134 13.18 -15.45 9.27
N GLU A 135 12.26 -15.48 10.23
CA GLU A 135 12.56 -15.84 11.61
C GLU A 135 13.06 -17.29 11.73
N ILE A 136 12.44 -18.24 11.03
CA ILE A 136 12.88 -19.64 11.00
C ILE A 136 14.28 -19.76 10.39
N LEU A 137 14.54 -19.11 9.26
CA LEU A 137 15.84 -19.14 8.59
C LEU A 137 16.95 -18.42 9.38
N ASN A 138 16.61 -17.42 10.19
CA ASN A 138 17.57 -16.74 11.07
C ASN A 138 18.15 -17.69 12.13
N TYR A 139 17.36 -18.63 12.65
CA TYR A 139 17.83 -19.60 13.64
C TYR A 139 18.32 -20.91 13.02
N PHE A 140 17.79 -21.27 11.86
CA PHE A 140 18.07 -22.54 11.20
C PHE A 140 18.28 -22.32 9.68
N PRO A 141 19.40 -21.73 9.26
CA PRO A 141 19.62 -21.40 7.84
C PRO A 141 19.82 -22.64 6.97
N ASP A 142 20.53 -23.65 7.47
CA ASP A 142 21.03 -24.75 6.65
C ASP A 142 20.21 -26.04 6.76
N HIS A 143 19.34 -26.15 7.75
CA HIS A 143 18.51 -27.34 7.95
C HIS A 143 17.15 -27.01 8.55
N PRO A 144 16.11 -27.81 8.28
CA PRO A 144 14.80 -27.60 8.88
C PRO A 144 14.78 -27.97 10.37
N PRO A 145 14.27 -27.12 11.28
CA PRO A 145 14.16 -27.46 12.69
C PRO A 145 13.14 -28.56 12.95
N THR A 146 13.43 -29.43 13.90
CA THR A 146 12.43 -30.32 14.50
C THR A 146 11.47 -29.54 15.40
N PHE A 147 10.30 -30.12 15.65
CA PHE A 147 9.31 -29.51 16.54
C PHE A 147 9.86 -29.34 17.97
N ALA A 148 10.67 -30.30 18.42
CA ALA A 148 11.30 -30.27 19.74
C ALA A 148 12.37 -29.17 19.85
N GLU A 149 13.26 -29.05 18.85
CA GLU A 149 14.28 -28.00 18.80
C GLU A 149 13.66 -26.60 18.82
N TRP A 150 12.58 -26.40 18.04
CA TRP A 150 11.89 -25.12 18.04
C TRP A 150 11.23 -24.81 19.37
N ASN A 151 10.55 -25.79 19.98
CA ASN A 151 9.94 -25.60 21.30
C ASN A 151 10.98 -25.29 22.37
N GLU A 152 12.17 -25.88 22.31
CA GLU A 152 13.23 -25.59 23.27
C GLU A 152 13.74 -24.15 23.13
N LEU A 153 13.85 -23.64 21.90
CA LEU A 153 14.20 -22.24 21.65
C LEU A 153 13.15 -21.27 22.19
N THR A 154 11.86 -21.60 22.08
CA THR A 154 10.77 -20.74 22.57
C THR A 154 10.73 -20.61 24.09
N LYS A 155 11.33 -21.55 24.84
CA LYS A 155 11.40 -21.45 26.32
C LYS A 155 12.37 -20.36 26.78
N ASN A 156 13.45 -20.16 26.03
CA ASN A 156 14.55 -19.30 26.42
C ASN A 156 14.56 -17.95 25.67
N LYS A 157 13.70 -17.78 24.66
CA LYS A 157 13.64 -16.59 23.80
C LYS A 157 12.20 -16.17 23.53
N GLN A 158 11.95 -14.86 23.44
CA GLN A 158 10.68 -14.31 22.92
C GLN A 158 10.64 -14.45 21.39
N ILE A 159 10.41 -15.67 20.91
CA ILE A 159 10.20 -15.99 19.49
C ILE A 159 8.84 -16.64 19.27
N VAL A 160 8.42 -16.78 18.02
CA VAL A 160 7.13 -17.39 17.68
C VAL A 160 6.95 -18.80 18.23
N SER A 161 5.77 -19.06 18.79
CA SER A 161 5.41 -20.41 19.22
C SER A 161 5.30 -21.37 18.02
N SER A 162 5.56 -22.66 18.27
CA SER A 162 5.33 -23.70 17.27
C SER A 162 3.87 -23.75 16.80
N SER A 163 2.92 -23.50 17.70
CA SER A 163 1.49 -23.39 17.35
C SER A 163 1.21 -22.26 16.36
N THR A 164 1.88 -21.11 16.52
CA THR A 164 1.77 -20.00 15.56
C THR A 164 2.25 -20.45 14.18
N ILE A 165 3.42 -21.08 14.08
CA ILE A 165 3.95 -21.59 12.82
C ILE A 165 2.98 -22.59 12.18
N VAL A 166 2.48 -23.57 12.93
CA VAL A 166 1.51 -24.57 12.42
C VAL A 166 0.24 -23.89 11.91
N ARG A 167 -0.28 -22.90 12.62
CA ARG A 167 -1.49 -22.16 12.18
C ARG A 167 -1.31 -21.50 10.81
N HIS A 168 -0.13 -20.96 10.52
CA HIS A 168 0.13 -20.27 9.25
C HIS A 168 0.51 -21.23 8.11
N PHE A 169 1.30 -22.27 8.38
CA PHE A 169 1.75 -23.22 7.35
C PHE A 169 0.85 -24.47 7.21
N GLY A 170 -0.17 -24.60 8.06
CA GLY A 170 -1.08 -25.75 8.14
C GLY A 170 -0.50 -26.96 8.87
N SER A 171 0.78 -27.28 8.67
CA SER A 171 1.49 -28.34 9.39
C SER A 171 2.99 -28.07 9.47
N TRP A 172 3.68 -28.72 10.43
CA TRP A 172 5.14 -28.61 10.55
C TRP A 172 5.87 -29.15 9.32
N SER A 173 5.38 -30.25 8.75
CA SER A 173 5.91 -30.84 7.51
C SER A 173 5.73 -29.89 6.32
N ASN A 174 4.59 -29.21 6.22
CA ASN A 174 4.35 -28.20 5.19
C ASN A 174 5.27 -27.00 5.34
N MET A 175 5.50 -26.54 6.57
CA MET A 175 6.49 -25.48 6.83
C MET A 175 7.86 -25.86 6.29
N LYS A 176 8.36 -27.06 6.62
CA LYS A 176 9.66 -27.54 6.13
C LYS A 176 9.71 -27.57 4.59
N ALA A 177 8.64 -28.09 3.98
CA ALA A 177 8.52 -28.17 2.53
C ALA A 177 8.43 -26.80 1.85
N GLN A 178 7.89 -25.76 2.50
CA GLN A 178 7.81 -24.43 1.91
C GLN A 178 9.09 -23.60 2.10
N ILE A 179 9.81 -23.81 3.20
CA ILE A 179 10.99 -23.00 3.54
C ILE A 179 12.27 -23.58 2.93
N TYR A 180 12.45 -24.91 3.00
CA TYR A 180 13.73 -25.59 2.73
C TYR A 180 13.73 -26.45 1.46
N LYS A 181 12.58 -26.66 0.84
CA LYS A 181 12.51 -27.41 -0.41
C LYS A 181 12.99 -26.51 -1.54
N LYS A 182 14.11 -26.89 -2.16
CA LYS A 182 14.62 -26.28 -3.40
C LYS A 182 13.74 -26.67 -4.58
#